data_AF-A0A966V4X5-F1
#
_entry.id   AF-A0A966V4X5-F1
#
_cell.length_a   1.000
_cell.length_b   1.000
_cell.length_c   1.000
_cell.angle_alpha   90.00
_cell.angle_beta   90.00
_cell.angle_gamma   90.00
#
_symmetry.space_group_name_H-M   'P 1'
#
loop_
_entity.id
_entity.type
_entity.pdbx_description
1 polymer ?
#
loop_
_entity_poly.entity_id
_entity_poly.type
_entity_poly.pdbx_seq_one_letter_code
_entity_poly.pdbx_strand_id
1 'polypeptide(L)'
;MQTLWQGRRIPLAWLLLTRQPVRLAVALAGISFAGILMFMQLGFRDGLFDASVTIHRLFDADLVLISPRSTSSVSMAGFPRRRLVQAMADPAVEGITPVHWNLLLWRNPQTRGTRSILALGFEPGDPLFTDPALAPKARLLTQKGRVLFDEQSRPEFGPVAKWFKSGRTVESEIAGKRVRVAGLV
;
A
#
# COMPACT_ATOMS: atom_id res chain seq x y z
N MET A 1 40.03 -36.87 6.05
CA MET A 1 39.50 -35.51 5.79
C MET A 1 40.41 -34.46 6.41
N GLN A 2 41.61 -34.30 5.86
CA GLN A 2 42.59 -33.27 6.24
C GLN A 2 43.13 -32.70 4.94
N THR A 3 42.75 -31.47 4.55
CA THR A 3 43.43 -30.60 3.55
C THR A 3 42.57 -29.38 3.22
N LEU A 4 42.58 -28.35 4.08
CA LEU A 4 42.09 -27.01 3.70
C LEU A 4 42.98 -25.85 4.18
N TRP A 5 44.13 -26.14 4.83
CA TRP A 5 44.93 -25.10 5.49
C TRP A 5 46.42 -25.27 5.20
N GLN A 6 46.81 -25.14 3.93
CA GLN A 6 48.21 -25.02 3.50
C GLN A 6 48.56 -23.55 3.22
N GLY A 7 48.70 -22.77 4.28
CA GLY A 7 49.35 -21.47 4.26
C GLY A 7 50.07 -21.29 5.60
N ARG A 8 51.41 -21.25 5.59
CA ARG A 8 52.31 -21.07 6.74
C ARG A 8 52.13 -19.69 7.40
N ARG A 9 50.98 -19.45 8.02
CA ARG A 9 50.75 -18.36 8.96
C ARG A 9 50.04 -18.99 10.14
N ILE A 10 50.72 -19.08 11.27
CA ILE A 10 50.05 -19.42 12.54
C ILE A 10 48.83 -18.49 12.60
N PRO A 11 47.59 -19.00 12.71
CA PRO A 11 46.39 -18.18 12.64
C PRO A 11 46.25 -17.41 13.96
N LEU A 12 47.15 -16.45 14.16
CA LEU A 12 47.35 -15.71 15.41
C LEU A 12 46.07 -14.98 15.79
N ALA A 13 45.38 -14.39 14.81
CA ALA A 13 44.08 -13.73 15.01
C ALA A 13 43.02 -14.70 15.56
N TRP A 14 42.90 -15.91 15.00
CA TRP A 14 41.95 -16.91 15.48
C TRP A 14 42.28 -17.41 16.89
N LEU A 15 43.57 -17.71 17.14
CA LEU A 15 44.08 -18.11 18.45
C LEU A 15 43.90 -17.02 19.52
N LEU A 16 44.00 -15.74 19.14
CA LEU A 16 43.75 -14.60 20.03
C LEU A 16 42.27 -14.42 20.35
N LEU A 17 41.37 -14.66 19.39
CA LEU A 17 39.93 -14.58 19.58
C LEU A 17 39.40 -15.74 20.45
N THR A 18 39.88 -16.97 20.24
CA THR A 18 39.43 -18.15 20.99
C THR A 18 39.99 -18.23 22.41
N ARG A 19 41.08 -17.50 22.72
CA ARG A 19 41.67 -17.44 24.08
C ARG A 19 40.71 -16.88 25.14
N GLN A 20 39.76 -16.03 24.77
CA GLN A 20 38.76 -15.46 25.69
C GLN A 20 37.34 -15.61 25.12
N PRO A 21 36.73 -16.81 25.22
CA PRO A 21 35.48 -17.12 24.54
C PRO A 21 34.31 -16.26 25.00
N VAL A 22 34.25 -15.89 26.28
CA VAL A 22 33.19 -15.01 26.81
C VAL A 22 33.26 -13.61 26.21
N ARG A 23 34.45 -13.01 26.17
CA ARG A 23 34.65 -11.67 25.58
C ARG A 23 34.33 -11.66 24.09
N LEU A 24 34.72 -12.71 23.37
CA LEU A 24 34.37 -12.90 21.97
C LEU A 24 32.84 -13.00 21.78
N ALA A 25 32.16 -13.81 22.61
CA ALA A 25 30.71 -13.97 22.53
C ALA A 25 29.96 -12.66 22.79
N VAL A 26 30.37 -11.87 23.79
CA VAL A 26 29.78 -10.55 24.07
C VAL A 26 30.00 -9.59 22.89
N ALA A 27 31.21 -9.55 22.31
CA ALA A 27 31.51 -8.71 21.16
C ALA A 27 30.69 -9.09 19.92
N LEU A 28 30.59 -10.39 19.63
CA LEU A 28 29.76 -10.90 18.53
C LEU A 28 28.28 -10.59 18.76
N ALA A 29 27.77 -10.77 19.98
CA ALA A 29 26.40 -10.44 20.34
C ALA A 29 26.12 -8.94 20.12
N GLY A 30 27.02 -8.05 20.53
CA GLY A 30 26.89 -6.61 20.32
C GLY A 30 26.86 -6.21 18.84
N ILE A 31 27.80 -6.72 18.03
CA ILE A 31 27.86 -6.44 16.59
C ILE A 31 26.62 -7.02 15.88
N SER A 32 26.22 -8.24 16.22
CA SER A 32 25.05 -8.89 15.63
C SER A 32 23.76 -8.15 15.99
N PHE A 33 23.62 -7.72 17.24
CA PHE A 33 22.48 -6.92 17.69
C PHE A 33 22.39 -5.59 16.95
N ALA A 34 23.50 -4.88 16.80
CA ALA A 34 23.55 -3.65 16.00
C ALA A 34 23.14 -3.91 14.53
N GLY A 35 23.63 -5.01 13.94
CA GLY A 35 23.24 -5.43 12.59
C GLY A 35 21.74 -5.71 12.46
N ILE A 36 21.15 -6.44 13.42
CA ILE A 36 19.70 -6.72 13.46
C ILE A 36 18.90 -5.42 13.55
N LEU A 37 19.29 -4.49 14.42
CA LEU A 37 18.61 -3.20 14.56
C LEU A 37 18.68 -2.39 13.26
N MET A 38 19.84 -2.36 12.61
CA MET A 38 20.02 -1.65 11.34
C MET A 38 19.15 -2.26 10.23
N PHE A 39 19.12 -3.59 10.10
CA PHE A 39 18.26 -4.26 9.12
C PHE A 39 16.77 -4.09 9.41
N MET A 40 16.37 -4.12 10.68
CA MET A 40 14.98 -3.86 11.07
C MET A 40 14.54 -2.44 10.68
N GLN A 41 15.39 -1.43 10.95
CA GLN A 41 15.12 -0.05 10.58
C GLN A 41 15.00 0.13 9.05
N LEU A 42 15.90 -0.47 8.28
CA LEU A 42 15.84 -0.44 6.81
C LEU A 42 14.60 -1.16 6.30
N GLY A 43 14.28 -2.34 6.82
CA GLY A 43 13.08 -3.09 6.43
C GLY A 43 11.78 -2.32 6.72
N PHE A 44 11.68 -1.64 7.86
CA PHE A 44 10.53 -0.78 8.16
C PHE A 44 10.45 0.42 7.22
N ARG A 45 11.59 1.03 6.90
CA ARG A 45 11.66 2.15 5.94
C ARG A 45 11.17 1.71 4.57
N ASP A 46 11.69 0.61 4.05
CA ASP A 46 11.34 0.11 2.71
C ASP A 46 9.87 -0.30 2.64
N GLY A 47 9.38 -1.03 3.65
CA GLY A 47 7.97 -1.40 3.73
C GLY A 47 7.03 -0.19 3.81
N LEU A 48 7.41 0.87 4.53
CA LEU A 48 6.64 2.11 4.60
C LEU A 48 6.61 2.85 3.26
N PHE A 49 7.75 2.93 2.57
CA PHE A 49 7.83 3.59 1.26
C PHE A 49 7.03 2.83 0.21
N ASP A 50 7.19 1.51 0.12
CA ASP A 50 6.45 0.69 -0.84
C ASP A 50 4.94 0.80 -0.60
N ALA A 51 4.48 0.66 0.66
CA ALA A 51 3.06 0.80 0.99
C ALA A 51 2.49 2.20 0.64
N SER A 52 3.31 3.26 0.73
CA SER A 52 2.88 4.62 0.43
C SER A 52 2.70 4.89 -1.07
N VAL A 53 3.44 4.16 -1.93
CA VAL A 53 3.43 4.36 -3.38
C VAL A 53 2.64 3.29 -4.13
N THR A 54 2.22 2.18 -3.50
CA THR A 54 1.51 1.08 -4.16
C THR A 54 0.38 1.55 -5.06
N ILE A 55 -0.55 2.37 -4.55
CA ILE A 55 -1.69 2.84 -5.33
C ILE A 55 -1.26 3.81 -6.43
N HIS A 56 -0.29 4.68 -6.14
CA HIS A 56 0.22 5.66 -7.10
C HIS A 56 0.88 4.98 -8.31
N ARG A 57 1.56 3.84 -8.11
CA ARG A 57 2.17 3.02 -9.18
C ARG A 57 1.13 2.30 -10.06
N LEU A 58 -0.10 2.16 -9.58
CA LEU A 58 -1.17 1.52 -10.34
C LEU A 58 -1.90 2.50 -11.26
N PHE A 59 -1.68 3.81 -11.14
CA PHE A 59 -2.29 4.80 -12.02
C PHE A 59 -1.59 4.83 -13.38
N ASP A 60 -2.40 4.83 -14.44
CA ASP A 60 -1.97 5.07 -15.81
C ASP A 60 -1.98 6.59 -16.06
N ALA A 61 -0.95 7.27 -15.56
CA ALA A 61 -0.84 8.72 -15.66
C ALA A 61 0.62 9.19 -15.73
N ASP A 62 0.92 10.04 -16.71
CA ASP A 62 2.23 10.69 -16.84
C ASP A 62 2.36 11.94 -15.96
N LEU A 63 1.25 12.65 -15.73
CA LEU A 63 1.21 13.89 -14.97
C LEU A 63 0.08 13.84 -13.92
N VAL A 64 0.42 14.17 -12.67
CA VAL A 64 -0.55 14.26 -11.58
C VAL A 64 -0.61 15.69 -11.07
N LEU A 65 -1.80 16.27 -11.07
CA LEU A 65 -2.08 17.59 -10.51
C LEU A 65 -2.61 17.45 -9.09
N ILE A 66 -1.89 18.00 -8.12
CA ILE A 66 -2.29 18.04 -6.71
C ILE A 66 -2.50 19.48 -6.23
N SER A 67 -3.37 19.64 -5.25
CA SER A 67 -3.55 20.93 -4.58
C SER A 67 -2.30 21.26 -3.74
N PRO A 68 -1.80 22.50 -3.78
CA PRO A 68 -0.68 22.91 -2.93
C PRO A 68 -1.03 22.92 -1.43
N ARG A 69 -2.32 22.80 -1.09
CA ARG A 69 -2.80 22.68 0.30
C ARG A 69 -2.79 21.23 0.81
N SER A 70 -2.50 20.25 -0.04
CA SER A 70 -2.37 18.85 0.37
C SER A 70 -1.10 18.67 1.20
N THR A 71 -1.22 18.10 2.39
CA THR A 71 -0.08 17.92 3.31
C THR A 71 0.48 16.51 3.26
N SER A 72 -0.34 15.52 2.93
CA SER A 72 0.04 14.10 2.90
C SER A 72 -0.93 13.30 2.04
N SER A 73 -0.56 12.08 1.66
CA SER A 73 -1.44 11.18 0.91
C SER A 73 -2.71 10.80 1.69
N VAL A 74 -2.75 10.96 3.00
CA VAL A 74 -3.98 10.73 3.80
C VAL A 74 -4.80 12.00 4.02
N SER A 75 -4.26 13.16 3.67
CA SER A 75 -4.90 14.47 3.82
C SER A 75 -4.66 15.30 2.55
N MET A 76 -5.40 14.93 1.50
CA MET A 76 -5.39 15.68 0.24
C MET A 76 -6.47 16.76 0.25
N ALA A 77 -6.10 17.97 -0.15
CA ALA A 77 -7.04 19.05 -0.33
C ALA A 77 -7.63 19.01 -1.75
N GLY A 78 -8.95 19.21 -1.85
CA GLY A 78 -9.60 19.39 -3.14
C GLY A 78 -9.15 20.68 -3.85
N PHE A 79 -9.28 20.68 -5.17
CA PHE A 79 -9.10 21.84 -6.04
C PHE A 79 -10.19 21.89 -7.13
N PRO A 80 -10.44 23.05 -7.76
CA PRO A 80 -11.49 23.17 -8.76
C PRO A 80 -11.22 22.32 -10.01
N ARG A 81 -12.21 21.53 -10.46
CA ARG A 81 -12.13 20.69 -11.66
C ARG A 81 -11.72 21.46 -12.92
N ARG A 82 -12.03 22.76 -12.99
CA ARG A 82 -11.59 23.66 -14.06
C ARG A 82 -10.07 23.62 -14.30
N ARG A 83 -9.25 23.36 -13.29
CA ARG A 83 -7.79 23.25 -13.44
C ARG A 83 -7.40 22.05 -14.31
N LEU A 84 -8.11 20.93 -14.21
CA LEU A 84 -7.89 19.78 -15.10
C LEU A 84 -8.31 20.14 -16.54
N VAL A 85 -9.47 20.78 -16.71
CA VAL A 85 -9.96 21.21 -18.03
C VAL A 85 -9.01 22.23 -18.67
N GLN A 86 -8.37 23.09 -17.88
CA GLN A 86 -7.33 23.99 -18.39
C GLN A 86 -6.10 23.24 -18.90
N ALA A 87 -5.72 22.11 -18.28
CA ALA A 87 -4.61 21.29 -18.76
C ALA A 87 -4.92 20.65 -20.12
N MET A 88 -6.16 20.23 -20.36
CA MET A 88 -6.62 19.75 -21.68
C MET A 88 -6.51 20.79 -22.81
N ALA A 89 -6.33 22.07 -22.49
CA ALA A 89 -6.16 23.09 -23.52
C ALA A 89 -4.80 23.01 -24.22
N ASP A 90 -3.82 22.33 -23.60
CA ASP A 90 -2.52 22.07 -24.22
C ASP A 90 -2.64 20.92 -25.24
N PRO A 91 -2.21 21.09 -26.50
CA PRO A 91 -2.28 20.05 -27.52
C PRO A 91 -1.55 18.75 -27.18
N ALA A 92 -0.58 18.78 -26.26
CA ALA A 92 0.15 17.59 -25.82
C ALA A 92 -0.63 16.73 -24.81
N VAL A 93 -1.75 17.22 -24.27
CA VAL A 93 -2.54 16.50 -23.27
C VAL A 93 -3.66 15.70 -23.95
N GLU A 94 -3.53 14.37 -23.94
CA GLU A 94 -4.50 13.46 -24.57
C GLU A 94 -5.80 13.32 -23.77
N GLY A 95 -5.72 13.33 -22.43
CA GLY A 95 -6.86 13.09 -21.56
C GLY A 95 -6.68 13.63 -20.14
N ILE A 96 -7.80 13.71 -19.41
CA ILE A 96 -7.80 14.03 -17.98
C ILE A 96 -8.76 13.12 -17.23
N THR A 97 -8.34 12.69 -16.05
CA THR A 97 -9.16 11.86 -15.16
C THR A 97 -9.24 12.49 -13.78
N PRO A 98 -10.42 12.93 -13.32
CA PRO A 98 -10.58 13.41 -11.96
C PRO A 98 -10.57 12.23 -10.98
N VAL A 99 -9.66 12.27 -10.02
CA VAL A 99 -9.56 11.27 -8.94
C VAL A 99 -9.97 11.90 -7.62
N HIS A 100 -10.98 11.32 -6.98
CA HIS A 100 -11.39 11.63 -5.63
C HIS A 100 -10.66 10.72 -4.66
N TRP A 101 -9.74 11.29 -3.89
CA TRP A 101 -8.93 10.57 -2.93
C TRP A 101 -9.27 11.04 -1.52
N ASN A 102 -9.85 10.16 -0.69
CA ASN A 102 -10.18 10.54 0.68
C ASN A 102 -10.22 9.36 1.66
N LEU A 103 -10.00 9.63 2.93
CA LEU A 103 -10.29 8.70 4.02
C LEU A 103 -11.77 8.80 4.38
N LEU A 104 -12.48 7.67 4.33
CA LEU A 104 -13.90 7.57 4.67
C LEU A 104 -14.10 6.62 5.84
N LEU A 105 -15.18 6.84 6.59
CA LEU A 105 -15.58 5.96 7.68
C LEU A 105 -16.35 4.75 7.13
N TRP A 106 -15.72 3.57 7.17
CA TRP A 106 -16.32 2.28 6.82
C TRP A 106 -16.89 1.60 8.07
N ARG A 107 -18.13 1.13 7.97
CA ARG A 107 -18.78 0.37 9.04
C ARG A 107 -18.61 -1.13 8.83
N ASN A 108 -17.89 -1.78 9.74
CA ASN A 108 -17.69 -3.23 9.69
C ASN A 108 -19.06 -3.96 9.68
N PRO A 109 -19.34 -4.79 8.67
CA PRO A 109 -20.66 -5.40 8.52
C PRO A 109 -20.93 -6.52 9.54
N GLN A 110 -19.90 -7.01 10.25
CA GLN A 110 -20.02 -8.01 11.32
C GLN A 110 -20.17 -7.36 12.70
N THR A 111 -19.23 -6.48 13.07
CA THR A 111 -19.15 -5.90 14.43
C THR A 111 -19.89 -4.57 14.56
N ARG A 112 -20.29 -3.97 13.43
CA ARG A 112 -20.88 -2.62 13.33
C ARG A 112 -19.98 -1.48 13.80
N GLY A 113 -18.73 -1.75 14.16
CA GLY A 113 -17.73 -0.74 14.48
C GLY A 113 -17.30 0.04 13.24
N THR A 114 -16.93 1.30 13.42
CA THR A 114 -16.55 2.19 12.32
C THR A 114 -15.05 2.43 12.32
N ARG A 115 -14.42 2.34 11.15
CA ARG A 115 -12.99 2.61 11.00
C ARG A 115 -12.70 3.36 9.71
N SER A 116 -11.66 4.20 9.75
CA SER A 116 -11.21 4.93 8.57
C SER A 116 -10.61 3.97 7.54
N ILE A 117 -11.09 4.03 6.30
CA ILE A 117 -10.57 3.32 5.14
C ILE A 117 -10.23 4.33 4.05
N LEU A 118 -9.19 4.06 3.26
CA LEU A 118 -8.91 4.85 2.08
C LEU A 118 -9.91 4.51 0.98
N ALA A 119 -10.53 5.53 0.40
CA ALA A 119 -11.46 5.38 -0.70
C ALA A 119 -10.99 6.20 -1.91
N LEU A 120 -11.07 5.56 -3.06
CA LEU A 120 -10.79 6.13 -4.37
C LEU A 120 -12.09 6.21 -5.15
N GLY A 121 -12.43 7.41 -5.63
CA GLY A 121 -13.52 7.63 -6.57
C GLY A 121 -12.95 8.10 -7.90
N PHE A 122 -13.38 7.50 -9.00
CA PHE A 122 -12.97 7.84 -10.35
C PHE A 122 -14.11 7.53 -11.31
N GLU A 123 -13.99 7.98 -12.56
CA GLU A 123 -14.98 7.72 -13.61
C GLU A 123 -14.84 6.28 -14.13
N PRO A 124 -15.86 5.41 -14.02
CA PRO A 124 -15.76 4.01 -14.46
C PRO A 124 -15.50 3.79 -15.94
N GLY A 125 -15.81 4.79 -16.77
CA GLY A 125 -15.59 4.76 -18.21
C GLY A 125 -14.16 5.09 -18.64
N ASP A 126 -13.32 5.53 -17.71
CA ASP A 126 -11.96 6.01 -17.97
C ASP A 126 -10.94 5.03 -17.36
N PRO A 127 -10.01 4.46 -18.15
CA PRO A 127 -8.99 3.54 -17.64
C PRO A 127 -7.94 4.28 -16.80
N LEU A 128 -8.26 4.56 -15.53
CA LEU A 128 -7.32 5.20 -14.60
C LEU A 128 -6.17 4.28 -14.18
N PHE A 129 -6.37 2.95 -14.23
CA PHE A 129 -5.43 1.99 -13.67
C PHE A 129 -4.78 1.15 -14.76
N THR A 130 -3.50 0.84 -14.57
CA THR A 130 -2.69 0.01 -15.48
C THR A 130 -3.10 -1.47 -15.48
N ASP A 131 -3.82 -1.94 -14.46
CA ASP A 131 -4.30 -3.33 -14.37
C ASP A 131 -5.54 -3.58 -15.27
N PRO A 132 -5.41 -4.37 -16.36
CA PRO A 132 -6.54 -4.66 -17.25
C PRO A 132 -7.65 -5.47 -16.58
N ALA A 133 -7.38 -6.18 -15.48
CA ALA A 133 -8.40 -6.92 -14.74
C ALA A 133 -9.35 -6.00 -13.96
N LEU A 134 -8.97 -4.74 -13.72
CA LEU A 134 -9.80 -3.78 -12.99
C LEU A 134 -10.82 -3.09 -13.90
N ALA A 135 -10.51 -2.84 -15.17
CA ALA A 135 -11.41 -2.21 -16.13
C ALA A 135 -12.82 -2.85 -16.22
N PRO A 136 -12.98 -4.19 -16.33
CA PRO A 136 -14.31 -4.80 -16.33
C PRO A 136 -15.01 -4.69 -14.97
N LYS A 137 -14.27 -4.73 -13.85
CA LYS A 137 -14.83 -4.55 -12.51
C LYS A 137 -15.29 -3.11 -12.28
N ALA A 138 -14.60 -2.13 -12.84
CA ALA A 138 -14.95 -0.72 -12.75
C ALA A 138 -16.34 -0.45 -13.31
N ARG A 139 -16.77 -1.13 -14.38
CA ARG A 139 -18.15 -1.02 -14.93
C ARG A 139 -19.25 -1.35 -13.92
N LEU A 140 -18.95 -2.13 -12.88
CA LEU A 140 -19.90 -2.39 -11.80
C LEU A 140 -20.17 -1.14 -10.95
N LEU A 141 -19.24 -0.19 -10.90
CA LEU A 141 -19.34 1.07 -10.15
C LEU A 141 -20.28 2.09 -10.79
N THR A 142 -20.70 1.89 -12.05
CA THR A 142 -21.69 2.75 -12.72
C THR A 142 -23.04 2.75 -11.97
N GLN A 143 -23.35 1.67 -11.26
CA GLN A 143 -24.55 1.65 -10.43
C GLN A 143 -24.30 2.29 -9.07
N LYS A 144 -25.21 3.19 -8.69
CA LYS A 144 -25.12 3.94 -7.43
C LYS A 144 -25.04 3.01 -6.21
N GLY A 145 -24.17 3.37 -5.27
CA GLY A 145 -24.01 2.65 -4.01
C GLY A 145 -23.21 1.36 -4.13
N ARG A 146 -22.56 1.10 -5.27
CA ARG A 146 -21.63 -0.02 -5.42
C ARG A 146 -20.20 0.40 -5.13
N VAL A 147 -19.47 -0.51 -4.50
CA VAL A 147 -18.04 -0.34 -4.21
C VAL A 147 -17.28 -1.60 -4.59
N LEU A 148 -16.03 -1.42 -4.98
CA LEU A 148 -15.03 -2.49 -5.04
C LEU A 148 -14.27 -2.49 -3.72
N PHE A 149 -13.98 -3.68 -3.20
CA PHE A 149 -13.29 -3.83 -1.92
C PHE A 149 -11.98 -4.59 -2.11
N ASP A 150 -10.89 -4.05 -1.56
CA ASP A 150 -9.58 -4.68 -1.63
C ASP A 150 -9.58 -5.98 -0.82
N GLU A 151 -9.24 -7.10 -1.47
CA GLU A 151 -9.17 -8.42 -0.85
C GLU A 151 -8.16 -8.47 0.31
N GLN A 152 -7.08 -7.70 0.22
CA GLN A 152 -6.02 -7.64 1.23
C GLN A 152 -6.34 -6.68 2.38
N SER A 153 -7.54 -6.09 2.39
CA SER A 153 -7.99 -5.25 3.49
C SER A 153 -7.92 -5.98 4.83
N ARG A 154 -7.47 -5.26 5.86
CA ARG A 154 -7.30 -5.81 7.21
C ARG A 154 -8.60 -6.42 7.76
N PRO A 155 -8.52 -7.49 8.57
CA PRO A 155 -9.69 -8.13 9.18
C PRO A 155 -10.58 -7.19 10.01
N GLU A 156 -10.02 -6.07 10.46
CA GLU A 156 -10.70 -5.01 11.21
C GLU A 156 -11.86 -4.37 10.43
N PHE A 157 -11.81 -4.37 9.10
CA PHE A 157 -12.89 -3.89 8.22
C PHE A 157 -14.01 -4.92 8.04
N GLY A 158 -13.81 -6.14 8.55
CA GLY A 158 -14.73 -7.25 8.53
C GLY A 158 -14.36 -8.30 7.49
N PRO A 159 -14.98 -9.50 7.56
CA PRO A 159 -14.71 -10.61 6.65
C PRO A 159 -15.39 -10.41 5.27
N VAL A 160 -15.27 -9.21 4.69
CA VAL A 160 -15.93 -8.79 3.45
C VAL A 160 -15.54 -9.70 2.29
N ALA A 161 -14.23 -9.90 2.06
CA ALA A 161 -13.74 -10.75 0.99
C ALA A 161 -14.23 -12.20 1.13
N LYS A 162 -14.20 -12.75 2.35
CA LYS A 162 -14.68 -14.11 2.63
C LYS A 162 -16.16 -14.26 2.34
N TRP A 163 -16.99 -13.31 2.79
CA TRP A 163 -18.43 -13.32 2.54
C TRP A 163 -18.76 -13.14 1.05
N PHE A 164 -18.05 -12.24 0.36
CA PHE A 164 -18.25 -12.04 -1.06
C PHE A 164 -17.90 -13.31 -1.86
N LYS A 165 -16.77 -13.96 -1.55
CA LYS A 165 -16.36 -15.24 -2.17
C LYS A 165 -17.32 -16.39 -1.89
N SER A 166 -18.02 -16.38 -0.75
CA SER A 166 -19.05 -17.38 -0.44
C SER A 166 -20.39 -17.11 -1.14
N GLY A 167 -20.46 -16.16 -2.08
CA GLY A 167 -21.70 -15.78 -2.78
C GLY A 167 -22.67 -14.94 -1.94
N ARG A 168 -22.27 -14.51 -0.74
CA ARG A 168 -23.12 -13.68 0.11
C ARG A 168 -23.04 -12.23 -0.38
N THR A 169 -24.21 -11.61 -0.52
CA THR A 169 -24.28 -10.17 -0.75
C THR A 169 -23.78 -9.42 0.50
N VAL A 170 -22.71 -8.64 0.35
CA VAL A 170 -22.15 -7.84 1.45
C VAL A 170 -22.62 -6.39 1.32
N GLU A 171 -23.35 -5.94 2.33
CA GLU A 171 -23.77 -4.55 2.48
C GLU A 171 -23.10 -3.94 3.71
N SER A 172 -22.71 -2.68 3.59
CA SER A 172 -22.05 -1.91 4.61
C SER A 172 -22.46 -0.43 4.48
N GLU A 173 -21.82 0.43 5.23
CA GLU A 173 -22.06 1.86 5.29
C GLU A 173 -20.74 2.61 5.18
N ILE A 174 -20.70 3.60 4.27
CA ILE A 174 -19.59 4.53 4.12
C ILE A 174 -20.13 5.93 4.42
N ALA A 175 -19.60 6.58 5.46
CA ALA A 175 -19.96 7.95 5.84
C ALA A 175 -21.48 8.20 5.89
N GLY A 176 -22.25 7.31 6.53
CA GLY A 176 -23.70 7.45 6.64
C GLY A 176 -24.50 6.86 5.48
N LYS A 177 -23.85 6.47 4.37
CA LYS A 177 -24.51 5.99 3.16
C LYS A 177 -24.35 4.48 3.03
N ARG A 178 -25.46 3.78 2.81
CA ARG A 178 -25.44 2.33 2.53
C ARG A 178 -24.76 2.07 1.20
N VAL A 179 -23.87 1.09 1.19
CA VAL A 179 -23.15 0.62 0.02
C VAL A 179 -23.17 -0.90 -0.05
N ARG A 180 -23.06 -1.43 -1.26
CA ARG A 180 -22.96 -2.87 -1.54
C ARG A 180 -21.62 -3.16 -2.22
N VAL A 181 -20.94 -4.19 -1.75
CA VAL A 181 -19.71 -4.67 -2.39
C VAL A 181 -20.09 -5.41 -3.66
N ALA A 182 -19.65 -4.89 -4.80
CA ALA A 182 -19.96 -5.42 -6.12
C ALA A 182 -18.86 -6.30 -6.68
N GLY A 183 -17.64 -6.17 -6.17
CA GLY A 183 -16.47 -6.94 -6.59
C GLY A 183 -15.33 -6.81 -5.59
N LEU A 184 -14.37 -7.70 -5.73
CA LEU A 184 -13.09 -7.64 -5.03
C LEU A 184 -11.99 -7.21 -5.98
N VAL A 185 -11.06 -6.42 -5.47
CA VAL A 185 -9.85 -5.97 -6.19
C VAL A 185 -8.61 -6.44 -5.46
#